data_AF-A0A3M7GIW8-F1
#
_entry.id   AF-A0A3M7GIW8-F1
#
_cell.length_a   1.000
_cell.length_b   1.000
_cell.length_c   1.000
_cell.angle_alpha   90.00
_cell.angle_beta   90.00
_cell.angle_gamma   90.00
#
_symmetry.space_group_name_H-M   'P 1'
#
loop_
_entity.id
_entity.type
_entity.pdbx_description
1 polymer ?
#
loop_
_entity_poly.entity_id
_entity_poly.type
_entity_poly.pdbx_seq_one_letter_code
_entity_poly.pdbx_strand_id
1 'polypeptide(L)'
;MANTTLPFSASALPPLPSYTIQTLPPLLPWISDANLALALPIIAYWVVSMFFHFIDEMDFFPHYRLHTPAEVLKRNHVSRWDVFRDVVIQQIVQTIVGFALAWIDPEPTFGKEEYDIALWAQRLRGAQKVLPGLLGLVGVDATGLSEKMGSQHAMLAGALSGGVYPQITQTIVQDGIAMTAPAFADWELSTAKAIYHVLIPAFQFILAICVVDTWQYFLHRAMHMNKFLYTTFHSRHHRLYVPYAYGALYNHPFEGFLLDTLGTGVAYLASGMTVRQSMWFFTMSTIKTVDDHCGYAFPWDPLQHLTSNNAGYHDVHHQSWGIKTNFSQPFFTFWDGLLGTKWVGGDVSARYERARIAAQKKVDADASSSSVTASTPSESTNPNDNLRPYQDEASNATPSARSAQTVTEPHAPPGKAAQQALGSRQQILDDRDAGGVAVLAEESAEEMKAQRKLHQQQQSQVQASQPQTPTQQQQQNQQSLRRSSRKRTTSSGLKGFADRMGESLHGKSSGVLGVDSRR
;
A
#
# COMPACT_ATOMS: atom_id res chain seq x y z
N MET A 1 58.75 27.74 42.15
CA MET A 1 57.44 27.43 42.74
C MET A 1 56.35 27.90 41.80
N ALA A 2 55.76 26.99 41.03
CA ALA A 2 54.46 27.18 40.41
C ALA A 2 53.81 25.81 40.44
N ASN A 3 53.02 25.60 41.48
CA ASN A 3 52.35 24.37 41.81
C ASN A 3 51.14 24.27 40.87
N THR A 4 51.28 23.60 39.72
CA THR A 4 50.15 23.30 38.84
C THR A 4 49.38 22.11 39.39
N THR A 5 48.76 22.30 40.55
CA THR A 5 47.65 21.46 40.98
C THR A 5 46.47 21.79 40.09
N LEU A 6 46.16 20.92 39.12
CA LEU A 6 44.86 20.85 38.46
C LEU A 6 43.87 20.24 39.47
N PRO A 7 42.94 21.00 40.08
CA PRO A 7 41.95 20.43 40.98
C PRO A 7 40.60 20.34 40.25
N PHE A 8 40.05 19.12 40.11
CA PHE A 8 38.75 18.82 39.50
C PHE A 8 38.69 19.10 37.96
N SER A 9 38.11 18.25 37.12
CA SER A 9 36.79 17.68 37.32
C SER A 9 36.70 16.24 36.84
N ALA A 10 36.13 15.38 37.69
CA ALA A 10 35.23 14.33 37.25
C ALA A 10 34.35 14.90 36.12
N SER A 11 34.36 14.29 34.93
CA SER A 11 33.47 14.56 33.78
C SER A 11 32.70 15.90 33.82
N ALA A 12 33.01 16.85 32.91
CA ALA A 12 32.20 18.06 32.73
C ALA A 12 30.71 17.81 32.38
N LEU A 13 30.33 16.54 32.17
CA LEU A 13 28.96 16.08 31.97
C LEU A 13 28.40 15.49 33.27
N PRO A 14 27.10 15.68 33.54
CA PRO A 14 26.44 15.01 34.66
C PRO A 14 26.62 13.49 34.58
N PRO A 15 26.93 12.79 35.69
CA PRO A 15 27.13 11.35 35.71
C PRO A 15 25.86 10.59 35.32
N LEU A 16 26.03 9.42 34.69
CA LEU A 16 24.94 8.54 34.33
C LEU A 16 24.50 7.71 35.55
N PRO A 17 23.20 7.45 35.74
CA PRO A 17 22.71 6.61 36.83
C PRO A 17 23.14 5.16 36.63
N SER A 18 23.38 4.41 37.71
CA SER A 18 23.54 2.96 37.61
C SER A 18 22.24 2.30 37.17
N TYR A 19 22.32 1.18 36.45
CA TYR A 19 21.15 0.42 36.04
C TYR A 19 21.36 -1.08 36.29
N THR A 20 20.25 -1.80 36.43
CA THR A 20 20.23 -3.27 36.50
C THR A 20 19.22 -3.76 35.49
N ILE A 21 19.65 -4.62 34.58
CA ILE A 21 18.79 -5.19 33.54
C ILE A 21 17.99 -6.34 34.15
N GLN A 22 16.69 -6.35 33.89
CA GLN A 22 15.77 -7.43 34.25
C GLN A 22 14.98 -7.88 33.03
N THR A 23 14.51 -9.12 33.04
CA THR A 23 13.64 -9.64 31.97
C THR A 23 12.29 -8.95 32.02
N LEU A 24 11.79 -8.50 30.87
CA LEU A 24 10.53 -7.78 30.79
C LEU A 24 9.37 -8.77 30.98
N PRO A 25 8.52 -8.60 32.02
CA PRO A 25 7.39 -9.48 32.22
C PRO A 25 6.39 -9.34 31.05
N PRO A 26 5.70 -10.43 30.65
CA PRO A 26 4.69 -10.37 29.61
C PRO A 26 3.60 -9.33 29.91
N LEU A 27 3.06 -8.70 28.86
CA LEU A 27 1.98 -7.72 28.97
C LEU A 27 0.71 -8.36 29.55
N LEU A 28 0.46 -9.63 29.20
CA LEU A 28 -0.65 -10.43 29.70
C LEU A 28 -0.10 -11.69 30.38
N PRO A 29 -0.57 -12.04 31.59
CA PRO A 29 0.06 -13.11 32.38
C PRO A 29 -0.09 -14.51 31.77
N TRP A 30 -0.98 -14.70 30.80
CA TRP A 30 -1.32 -16.00 30.20
C TRP A 30 -0.76 -16.20 28.78
N ILE A 31 -0.10 -15.20 28.19
CA ILE A 31 0.48 -15.28 26.84
C ILE A 31 1.78 -14.47 26.77
N SER A 32 2.81 -15.03 26.13
CA SER A 32 4.06 -14.30 25.90
C SER A 32 3.85 -13.15 24.91
N ASP A 33 4.65 -12.09 25.02
CA ASP A 33 4.59 -10.95 24.11
C ASP A 33 4.81 -11.39 22.65
N ALA A 34 5.69 -12.37 22.40
CA ALA A 34 5.88 -12.95 21.07
C ALA A 34 4.59 -13.59 20.52
N ASN A 35 3.93 -14.46 21.30
CA ASN A 35 2.70 -15.11 20.85
C ASN A 35 1.56 -14.11 20.68
N LEU A 36 1.49 -13.09 21.54
CA LEU A 36 0.51 -12.02 21.42
C LEU A 36 0.75 -11.20 20.14
N ALA A 37 1.99 -10.88 19.80
CA ALA A 37 2.34 -10.18 18.56
C ALA A 37 1.97 -10.97 17.29
N LEU A 38 1.97 -12.32 17.34
CA LEU A 38 1.51 -13.17 16.25
C LEU A 38 -0.03 -13.23 16.16
N ALA A 39 -0.71 -13.26 17.31
CA ALA A 39 -2.17 -13.39 17.36
C ALA A 39 -2.90 -12.10 16.96
N LEU A 40 -2.41 -10.94 17.38
CA LEU A 40 -3.07 -9.65 17.17
C LEU A 40 -3.40 -9.31 15.70
N PRO A 41 -2.47 -9.41 14.72
CA PRO A 41 -2.80 -9.10 13.33
C PRO A 41 -3.84 -10.07 12.75
N ILE A 42 -3.83 -11.35 13.14
CA ILE A 42 -4.86 -12.33 12.72
C ILE A 42 -6.23 -11.97 13.30
N ILE A 43 -6.28 -11.63 14.59
CA ILE A 43 -7.52 -11.20 15.25
C ILE A 43 -8.05 -9.93 14.58
N ALA A 44 -7.20 -8.92 14.38
CA ALA A 44 -7.58 -7.67 13.75
C ALA A 44 -8.06 -7.86 12.32
N TYR A 45 -7.39 -8.73 11.54
CA TYR A 45 -7.82 -9.09 10.19
C TYR A 45 -9.28 -9.56 10.18
N TRP A 46 -9.61 -10.57 11.00
CA TRP A 46 -10.94 -11.16 11.00
C TRP A 46 -11.98 -10.23 11.62
N VAL A 47 -11.65 -9.51 12.70
CA VAL A 47 -12.57 -8.55 13.33
C VAL A 47 -12.98 -7.44 12.35
N VAL A 48 -11.99 -6.79 11.71
CA VAL A 48 -12.27 -5.70 10.78
C VAL A 48 -12.93 -6.22 9.51
N SER A 49 -12.47 -7.38 9.00
CA SER A 49 -13.09 -7.97 7.81
C SER A 49 -14.55 -8.36 8.03
N MET A 50 -14.88 -8.94 9.19
CA MET A 50 -16.25 -9.32 9.52
C MET A 50 -17.12 -8.11 9.83
N PHE A 51 -16.55 -7.03 10.36
CA PHE A 51 -17.26 -5.75 10.51
C PHE A 51 -17.73 -5.20 9.14
N PHE A 52 -16.84 -5.11 8.15
CA PHE A 52 -17.23 -4.67 6.80
C PHE A 52 -18.12 -5.67 6.08
N HIS A 53 -17.90 -6.98 6.27
CA HIS A 53 -18.79 -8.01 5.73
C HIS A 53 -20.21 -7.90 6.29
N PHE A 54 -20.34 -7.65 7.60
CA PHE A 54 -21.64 -7.42 8.23
C PHE A 54 -22.33 -6.17 7.68
N ILE A 55 -21.60 -5.06 7.49
CA ILE A 55 -22.12 -3.86 6.80
C ILE A 55 -22.63 -4.21 5.40
N ASP A 56 -21.86 -5.02 4.66
CA ASP A 56 -22.20 -5.39 3.28
C ASP A 56 -23.48 -6.23 3.19
N GLU A 57 -23.58 -7.29 3.98
CA GLU A 57 -24.72 -8.23 4.00
C GLU A 57 -26.00 -7.59 4.57
N MET A 58 -25.87 -6.72 5.58
CA MET A 58 -27.00 -5.95 6.12
C MET A 58 -27.39 -4.75 5.26
N ASP A 59 -26.64 -4.51 4.18
CA ASP A 59 -26.84 -3.38 3.27
C ASP A 59 -26.82 -2.02 3.97
N PHE A 60 -25.96 -1.87 4.98
CA PHE A 60 -25.74 -0.58 5.58
C PHE A 60 -24.93 0.31 4.64
N PHE A 61 -25.30 1.59 4.61
CA PHE A 61 -24.56 2.64 3.91
C PHE A 61 -24.32 2.42 2.39
N PRO A 62 -25.36 2.05 1.61
CA PRO A 62 -25.21 1.69 0.19
C PRO A 62 -24.69 2.81 -0.71
N HIS A 63 -24.73 4.08 -0.25
CA HIS A 63 -24.24 5.25 -0.98
C HIS A 63 -22.71 5.38 -0.93
N TYR A 64 -22.06 4.80 0.08
CA TYR A 64 -20.60 4.84 0.24
C TYR A 64 -19.90 3.60 -0.33
N ARG A 65 -20.68 2.64 -0.86
CA ARG A 65 -20.17 1.40 -1.43
C ARG A 65 -19.66 1.64 -2.85
N LEU A 66 -18.46 1.13 -3.16
CA LEU A 66 -17.84 1.29 -4.48
C LEU A 66 -18.55 0.44 -5.54
N HIS A 67 -18.91 -0.80 -5.19
CA HIS A 67 -19.54 -1.76 -6.10
C HIS A 67 -20.81 -2.38 -5.53
N THR A 68 -21.76 -2.71 -6.39
CA THR A 68 -23.03 -3.34 -6.02
C THR A 68 -22.87 -4.84 -5.74
N PRO A 69 -23.77 -5.47 -4.95
CA PRO A 69 -23.80 -6.93 -4.78
C PRO A 69 -23.82 -7.72 -6.09
N ALA A 70 -24.53 -7.20 -7.10
CA ALA A 70 -24.58 -7.80 -8.43
C ALA A 70 -23.19 -7.82 -9.11
N GLU A 71 -22.38 -6.77 -8.93
CA GLU A 71 -21.01 -6.74 -9.44
C GLU A 71 -20.12 -7.72 -8.69
N VAL A 72 -20.20 -7.77 -7.36
CA VAL A 72 -19.47 -8.77 -6.55
C VAL A 72 -19.77 -10.19 -7.03
N LEU A 73 -21.06 -10.50 -7.26
CA LEU A 73 -21.50 -11.82 -7.70
C LEU A 73 -21.07 -12.17 -9.13
N LYS A 74 -21.12 -11.20 -10.06
CA LYS A 74 -20.95 -11.47 -11.50
C LYS A 74 -19.57 -11.16 -12.06
N ARG A 75 -18.73 -10.41 -11.33
CA ARG A 75 -17.40 -9.99 -11.81
C ARG A 75 -16.25 -10.71 -11.10
N ASN A 76 -16.46 -11.18 -9.88
CA ASN A 76 -15.45 -11.99 -9.21
C ASN A 76 -15.35 -13.37 -9.86
N HIS A 77 -14.11 -13.80 -10.10
CA HIS A 77 -13.78 -15.08 -10.74
C HIS A 77 -13.32 -16.13 -9.72
N VAL A 78 -13.69 -15.97 -8.46
CA VAL A 78 -13.27 -16.81 -7.33
C VAL A 78 -14.42 -16.94 -6.34
N SER A 79 -14.55 -18.11 -5.70
CA SER A 79 -15.55 -18.32 -4.65
C SER A 79 -15.10 -17.72 -3.32
N ARG A 80 -16.06 -17.37 -2.45
CA ARG A 80 -15.74 -16.90 -1.08
C ARG A 80 -14.98 -17.95 -0.26
N TRP A 81 -15.20 -19.25 -0.54
CA TRP A 81 -14.48 -20.35 0.11
C TRP A 81 -13.01 -20.44 -0.30
N ASP A 82 -12.71 -20.27 -1.59
CA ASP A 82 -11.32 -20.23 -2.06
C ASP A 82 -10.55 -19.08 -1.43
N VAL A 83 -11.21 -17.91 -1.32
CA VAL A 83 -10.65 -16.75 -0.63
C VAL A 83 -10.36 -17.07 0.83
N PHE A 84 -11.33 -17.62 1.56
CA PHE A 84 -11.14 -18.01 2.96
C PHE A 84 -9.98 -19.00 3.13
N ARG A 85 -9.92 -20.06 2.30
CA ARG A 85 -8.86 -21.06 2.35
C ARG A 85 -7.48 -20.44 2.15
N ASP A 86 -7.32 -19.61 1.12
CA ASP A 86 -6.03 -19.03 0.76
C ASP A 86 -5.57 -18.01 1.82
N VAL A 87 -6.50 -17.26 2.42
CA VAL A 87 -6.21 -16.37 3.56
C VAL A 87 -5.70 -17.16 4.77
N VAL A 88 -6.32 -18.31 5.09
CA VAL A 88 -5.84 -19.17 6.19
C VAL A 88 -4.43 -19.71 5.91
N ILE A 89 -4.15 -20.13 4.67
CA ILE A 89 -2.80 -20.54 4.26
C ILE A 89 -1.80 -19.40 4.46
N GLN A 90 -2.17 -18.19 4.07
CA GLN A 90 -1.33 -17.00 4.20
C GLN A 90 -1.06 -16.67 5.68
N GLN A 91 -2.06 -16.78 6.56
CA GLN A 91 -1.90 -16.59 8.01
C GLN A 91 -1.01 -17.67 8.64
N ILE A 92 -1.06 -18.92 8.16
CA ILE A 92 -0.12 -19.99 8.59
C ILE A 92 1.31 -19.61 8.22
N VAL A 93 1.55 -19.17 6.98
CA VAL A 93 2.88 -18.73 6.51
C VAL A 93 3.38 -17.54 7.34
N GLN A 94 2.54 -16.52 7.55
CA GLN A 94 2.85 -15.37 8.41
C GLN A 94 3.22 -15.78 9.83
N THR A 95 2.46 -16.72 10.42
CA THR A 95 2.72 -17.23 11.76
C THR A 95 4.06 -17.97 11.84
N ILE A 96 4.39 -18.82 10.87
CA ILE A 96 5.68 -19.55 10.82
C ILE A 96 6.84 -18.56 10.75
N VAL A 97 6.77 -17.56 9.86
CA VAL A 97 7.84 -16.55 9.73
C VAL A 97 7.93 -15.69 10.98
N GLY A 98 6.80 -15.31 11.57
CA GLY A 98 6.77 -14.54 12.81
C GLY A 98 7.38 -15.29 13.99
N PHE A 99 7.16 -16.61 14.10
CA PHE A 99 7.89 -17.44 15.07
C PHE A 99 9.40 -17.45 14.81
N ALA A 100 9.83 -17.51 13.55
CA ALA A 100 11.24 -17.44 13.21
C ALA A 100 11.87 -16.09 13.59
N LEU A 101 11.15 -14.98 13.39
CA LEU A 101 11.59 -13.65 13.84
C LEU A 101 11.69 -13.58 15.36
N ALA A 102 10.66 -14.04 16.07
CA ALA A 102 10.65 -14.08 17.53
C ALA A 102 11.76 -14.95 18.13
N TRP A 103 12.23 -15.97 17.41
CA TRP A 103 13.38 -16.80 17.80
C TRP A 103 14.71 -16.04 17.72
N ILE A 104 14.84 -15.14 16.75
CA ILE A 104 16.07 -14.36 16.52
C ILE A 104 16.13 -13.13 17.44
N ASP A 105 14.97 -12.65 17.90
CA ASP A 105 14.89 -11.51 18.80
C ASP A 105 15.58 -11.79 20.15
N PRO A 106 16.37 -10.83 20.65
CA PRO A 106 16.92 -10.94 22.00
C PRO A 106 15.77 -10.91 23.03
N GLU A 107 16.01 -11.56 24.18
CA GLU A 107 15.05 -11.54 25.28
C GLU A 107 14.72 -10.08 25.67
N PRO A 108 13.43 -9.67 25.67
CA PRO A 108 13.05 -8.32 26.04
C PRO A 108 13.44 -8.02 27.48
N THR A 109 14.04 -6.85 27.71
CA THR A 109 14.52 -6.44 29.03
C THR A 109 14.09 -5.01 29.37
N PHE A 110 14.10 -4.70 30.67
CA PHE A 110 13.81 -3.37 31.22
C PHE A 110 14.80 -3.01 32.33
N GLY A 111 14.76 -1.77 32.81
CA GLY A 111 15.58 -1.27 33.91
C GLY A 111 16.78 -0.40 33.49
N LYS A 112 16.94 -0.14 32.18
CA LYS A 112 17.99 0.72 31.59
C LYS A 112 17.44 2.07 31.10
N GLU A 113 16.15 2.34 31.28
CA GLU A 113 15.45 3.49 30.72
C GLU A 113 16.04 4.81 31.24
N GLU A 114 16.22 4.94 32.57
CA GLU A 114 16.78 6.15 33.18
C GLU A 114 18.24 6.41 32.74
N TYR A 115 19.02 5.34 32.54
CA TYR A 115 20.36 5.44 31.97
C TYR A 115 20.32 5.94 30.52
N ASP A 116 19.43 5.40 29.68
CA ASP A 116 19.33 5.80 28.28
C ASP A 116 18.78 7.21 28.10
N ILE A 117 17.84 7.64 28.94
CA ILE A 117 17.36 9.01 29.02
C ILE A 117 18.50 9.95 29.43
N ALA A 118 19.24 9.61 30.50
CA ALA A 118 20.39 10.40 30.94
C ALA A 118 21.49 10.46 29.86
N LEU A 119 21.69 9.39 29.09
CA LEU A 119 22.63 9.36 27.97
C LEU A 119 22.20 10.33 26.86
N TRP A 120 20.91 10.42 26.54
CA TRP A 120 20.39 11.45 25.62
C TRP A 120 20.56 12.86 26.17
N ALA A 121 20.35 13.07 27.47
CA ALA A 121 20.61 14.36 28.10
C ALA A 121 22.10 14.74 28.04
N GLN A 122 23.02 13.78 28.20
CA GLN A 122 24.45 14.02 27.98
C GLN A 122 24.76 14.38 26.52
N ARG A 123 24.13 13.72 25.54
CA ARG A 123 24.28 14.05 24.12
C ARG A 123 23.77 15.46 23.82
N LEU A 124 22.65 15.86 24.41
CA LEU A 124 22.11 17.21 24.31
C LEU A 124 23.03 18.26 24.94
N ARG A 125 23.62 17.95 26.10
CA ARG A 125 24.66 18.76 26.75
C ARG A 125 25.92 18.86 25.86
N GLY A 126 26.29 17.78 25.20
CA GLY A 126 27.37 17.77 24.21
C GLY A 126 27.07 18.66 23.01
N ALA A 127 25.85 18.59 22.47
CA ALA A 127 25.41 19.42 21.35
C ALA A 127 25.41 20.93 21.70
N GLN A 128 25.05 21.29 22.94
CA GLN A 128 25.13 22.67 23.42
C GLN A 128 26.55 23.24 23.32
N LYS A 129 27.61 22.44 23.50
CA LYS A 129 29.00 22.92 23.38
C LYS A 129 29.33 23.52 22.01
N VAL A 130 28.61 23.08 20.97
CA VAL A 130 28.80 23.56 19.59
C VAL A 130 27.98 24.82 19.31
N LEU A 131 26.93 25.08 20.11
CA LEU A 131 26.00 26.19 19.92
C LEU A 131 26.66 27.58 19.89
N PRO A 132 27.60 27.95 20.78
CA PRO A 132 28.24 29.26 20.72
C PRO A 132 29.00 29.47 19.40
N GLY A 133 29.68 28.42 18.92
CA GLY A 133 30.40 28.47 17.65
C GLY A 133 29.45 28.66 16.45
N LEU A 134 28.33 27.95 16.42
CA LEU A 134 27.32 28.08 15.36
C LEU A 134 26.68 29.47 15.36
N LEU A 135 26.34 30.00 16.53
CA LEU A 135 25.81 31.35 16.66
C LEU A 135 26.84 32.41 16.24
N GLY A 136 28.11 32.18 16.54
CA GLY A 136 29.21 33.04 16.05
C GLY A 136 29.28 33.12 14.53
N LEU A 137 28.96 32.06 13.79
CA LEU A 137 28.93 32.06 12.31
C LEU A 137 27.90 33.03 11.72
N VAL A 138 26.85 33.34 12.46
CA VAL A 138 25.81 34.31 12.08
C VAL A 138 25.96 35.66 12.80
N GLY A 139 27.13 35.90 13.41
CA GLY A 139 27.47 37.16 14.06
C GLY A 139 26.89 37.33 15.47
N VAL A 140 26.41 36.26 16.11
CA VAL A 140 25.84 36.29 17.46
C VAL A 140 26.89 35.87 18.49
N ASP A 141 27.28 36.79 19.37
CA ASP A 141 28.12 36.50 20.54
C ASP A 141 27.27 35.86 21.67
N ALA A 142 27.16 34.54 21.62
CA ALA A 142 26.39 33.76 22.58
C ALA A 142 26.95 33.84 24.00
N THR A 143 28.27 33.90 24.16
CA THR A 143 28.93 33.99 25.48
C THR A 143 28.67 35.34 26.12
N GLY A 144 28.86 36.44 25.37
CA GLY A 144 28.53 37.78 25.87
C GLY A 144 27.03 37.96 26.15
N LEU A 145 26.15 37.32 25.38
CA LEU A 145 24.70 37.32 25.65
C LEU A 145 24.36 36.55 26.92
N SER A 146 24.99 35.39 27.14
CA SER A 146 24.84 34.59 28.36
C SER A 146 25.22 35.39 29.62
N GLU A 147 26.32 36.14 29.58
CA GLU A 147 26.76 36.97 30.71
C GLU A 147 25.73 38.05 31.06
N LYS A 148 25.11 38.67 30.06
CA LYS A 148 24.09 39.71 30.24
C LYS A 148 22.76 39.17 30.79
N MET A 149 22.43 37.91 30.50
CA MET A 149 21.21 37.27 31.01
C MET A 149 21.24 37.04 32.52
N GLY A 150 22.43 36.90 33.10
CA GLY A 150 22.61 36.76 34.55
C GLY A 150 21.84 35.59 35.17
N SER A 151 21.51 35.70 36.46
CA SER A 151 20.80 34.65 37.21
C SER A 151 19.29 34.58 36.90
N GLN A 152 18.69 35.65 36.36
CA GLN A 152 17.26 35.70 36.04
C GLN A 152 16.87 34.72 34.92
N HIS A 153 17.81 34.40 34.03
CA HIS A 153 17.63 33.42 32.96
C HIS A 153 18.73 32.35 32.97
N ALA A 154 19.07 31.84 34.16
CA ALA A 154 20.20 30.92 34.35
C ALA A 154 20.18 29.68 33.43
N MET A 155 19.01 29.14 33.09
CA MET A 155 18.90 28.00 32.16
C MET A 155 19.26 28.38 30.72
N LEU A 156 18.78 29.53 30.25
CA LEU A 156 19.07 30.01 28.89
C LEU A 156 20.51 30.49 28.78
N ALA A 157 21.01 31.19 29.80
CA ALA A 157 22.41 31.56 29.92
C ALA A 157 23.31 30.33 29.83
N GLY A 158 23.03 29.29 30.64
CA GLY A 158 23.81 28.05 30.61
C GLY A 158 23.81 27.34 29.26
N ALA A 159 22.68 27.34 28.54
CA ALA A 159 22.59 26.79 27.19
C ALA A 159 23.45 27.61 26.19
N LEU A 160 23.35 28.94 26.23
CA LEU A 160 24.11 29.85 25.38
C LEU A 160 25.62 29.83 25.68
N SER A 161 26.01 29.53 26.91
CA SER A 161 27.41 29.34 27.32
C SER A 161 27.95 27.94 27.05
N GLY A 162 27.32 27.18 26.15
CA GLY A 162 27.82 25.87 25.73
C GLY A 162 27.43 24.72 26.68
N GLY A 163 26.34 24.86 27.42
CA GLY A 163 25.89 23.87 28.40
C GLY A 163 26.61 23.95 29.74
N VAL A 164 27.07 25.14 30.14
CA VAL A 164 27.74 25.36 31.42
C VAL A 164 26.71 25.85 32.43
N TYR A 165 26.40 25.05 33.45
CA TYR A 165 25.42 25.38 34.49
C TYR A 165 26.07 25.28 35.87
N PRO A 166 26.80 26.33 36.32
CA PRO A 166 27.58 26.27 37.56
C PRO A 166 26.73 26.05 38.81
N GLN A 167 25.46 26.45 38.77
CA GLN A 167 24.54 26.39 39.92
C GLN A 167 23.81 25.04 40.03
N ILE A 168 23.89 24.17 39.02
CA ILE A 168 23.16 22.91 38.98
C ILE A 168 24.14 21.77 39.24
N THR A 169 24.26 21.41 40.51
CA THR A 169 25.12 20.31 40.98
C THR A 169 24.34 19.33 41.83
N GLN A 170 24.79 18.09 41.88
CA GLN A 170 24.27 17.02 42.73
C GLN A 170 25.41 16.40 43.55
N THR A 171 25.06 15.82 44.69
CA THR A 171 26.00 15.01 45.48
C THR A 171 25.92 13.57 45.00
N ILE A 172 27.05 13.03 44.56
CA ILE A 172 27.19 11.60 44.23
C ILE A 172 28.09 10.93 45.27
N VAL A 173 27.79 9.66 45.57
CA VAL A 173 28.67 8.83 46.39
C VAL A 173 29.42 7.90 45.44
N GLN A 174 30.73 8.07 45.34
CA GLN A 174 31.61 7.21 44.56
C GLN A 174 32.62 6.59 45.53
N ASP A 175 32.71 5.26 45.55
CA ASP A 175 33.59 4.50 46.44
C ASP A 175 33.42 4.84 47.94
N GLY A 176 32.19 5.15 48.36
CA GLY A 176 31.87 5.52 49.74
C GLY A 176 32.19 6.97 50.11
N ILE A 177 32.68 7.78 49.17
CA ILE A 177 33.02 9.20 49.37
C ILE A 177 31.96 10.07 48.69
N ALA A 178 31.37 11.01 49.44
CA ALA A 178 30.46 12.01 48.90
C ALA A 178 31.25 13.09 48.14
N MET A 179 30.92 13.30 46.87
CA MET A 179 31.50 14.32 46.00
C MET A 179 30.42 15.13 45.30
N THR A 180 30.71 16.40 44.99
CA THR A 180 29.82 17.24 44.18
C THR A 180 30.11 17.04 42.70
N ALA A 181 29.07 16.75 41.91
CA ALA A 181 29.14 16.57 40.46
C ALA A 181 28.11 17.46 39.74
N PRO A 182 28.30 17.77 38.44
CA PRO A 182 27.28 18.46 37.66
C PRO A 182 25.96 17.67 37.64
N ALA A 183 24.84 18.39 37.60
CA ALA A 183 23.52 17.82 37.37
C ALA A 183 22.92 18.29 36.04
N PHE A 184 21.96 17.54 35.52
CA PHE A 184 21.22 17.92 34.32
C PHE A 184 20.27 19.09 34.64
N ALA A 185 20.09 19.99 33.68
CA ALA A 185 19.01 20.95 33.74
C ALA A 185 17.67 20.25 33.44
N ASP A 186 16.58 20.72 34.05
CA ASP A 186 15.25 20.07 33.90
C ASP A 186 14.80 19.97 32.44
N TRP A 187 15.08 21.00 31.64
CA TRP A 187 14.74 21.02 30.23
C TRP A 187 15.52 19.96 29.43
N GLU A 188 16.75 19.63 29.85
CA GLU A 188 17.56 18.61 29.19
C GLU A 188 16.96 17.22 29.41
N LEU A 189 16.53 16.94 30.65
CA LEU A 189 15.86 15.69 30.99
C LEU A 189 14.49 15.58 30.32
N SER A 190 13.69 16.65 30.31
CA SER A 190 12.40 16.66 29.60
C SER A 190 12.57 16.43 28.10
N THR A 191 13.57 17.07 27.49
CA THR A 191 13.87 16.87 26.06
C THR A 191 14.39 15.46 25.79
N ALA A 192 15.26 14.93 26.65
CA ALA A 192 15.76 13.56 26.53
C ALA A 192 14.65 12.52 26.68
N LYS A 193 13.69 12.72 27.60
CA LYS A 193 12.49 11.90 27.72
C LYS A 193 11.63 11.95 26.45
N ALA A 194 11.43 13.14 25.87
CA ALA A 194 10.71 13.27 24.61
C ALA A 194 11.44 12.57 23.45
N ILE A 195 12.76 12.67 23.37
CA ILE A 195 13.56 11.93 22.40
C ILE A 195 13.36 10.42 22.57
N TYR A 196 13.54 9.93 23.80
CA TYR A 196 13.51 8.49 24.11
C TYR A 196 12.12 7.87 23.93
N HIS A 197 11.07 8.46 24.51
CA HIS A 197 9.73 7.87 24.52
C HIS A 197 8.88 8.21 23.29
N VAL A 198 9.21 9.29 22.57
CA VAL A 198 8.37 9.76 21.44
C VAL A 198 9.15 9.76 20.14
N LEU A 199 10.26 10.49 20.04
CA LEU A 199 10.92 10.69 18.75
C LEU A 199 11.57 9.41 18.22
N ILE A 200 12.21 8.60 19.08
CA ILE A 200 12.80 7.32 18.66
C ILE A 200 11.70 6.37 18.17
N PRO A 201 10.66 6.03 18.96
CA PRO A 201 9.56 5.21 18.45
C PRO A 201 8.93 5.79 17.18
N ALA A 202 8.63 7.09 17.12
CA ALA A 202 8.04 7.70 15.93
C ALA A 202 8.93 7.51 14.69
N PHE A 203 10.25 7.72 14.84
CA PHE A 203 11.21 7.48 13.77
C PHE A 203 11.23 6.01 13.34
N GLN A 204 11.19 5.06 14.28
CA GLN A 204 11.15 3.63 13.98
C GLN A 204 9.90 3.26 13.16
N PHE A 205 8.73 3.77 13.55
CA PHE A 205 7.48 3.54 12.80
C PHE A 205 7.52 4.18 11.41
N ILE A 206 7.99 5.43 11.29
CA ILE A 206 8.13 6.11 9.99
C ILE A 206 9.08 5.34 9.08
N LEU A 207 10.24 4.93 9.60
CA LEU A 207 11.21 4.13 8.85
C LEU A 207 10.60 2.80 8.39
N ALA A 208 9.87 2.10 9.28
CA ALA A 208 9.20 0.86 8.93
C ALA A 208 8.14 1.06 7.83
N ILE A 209 7.32 2.11 7.90
CA ILE A 209 6.35 2.47 6.85
C ILE A 209 7.07 2.75 5.52
N CYS A 210 8.15 3.54 5.53
CA CYS A 210 8.92 3.83 4.32
C CYS A 210 9.51 2.56 3.69
N VAL A 211 10.00 1.62 4.51
CA VAL A 211 10.52 0.34 4.04
C VAL A 211 9.40 -0.49 3.42
N VAL A 212 8.25 -0.63 4.08
CA VAL A 212 7.10 -1.39 3.56
C VAL A 212 6.58 -0.80 2.25
N ASP A 213 6.31 0.51 2.20
CA ASP A 213 5.79 1.17 0.99
C ASP A 213 6.75 1.02 -0.19
N THR A 214 8.06 1.14 0.07
CA THR A 214 9.09 0.94 -0.97
C THR A 214 9.11 -0.50 -1.45
N TRP A 215 9.13 -1.45 -0.52
CA TRP A 215 9.18 -2.88 -0.82
C TRP A 215 7.96 -3.32 -1.64
N GLN A 216 6.77 -2.99 -1.14
CA GLN A 216 5.48 -3.32 -1.76
C GLN A 216 5.35 -2.68 -3.13
N TYR A 217 5.59 -1.37 -3.26
CA TYR A 217 5.45 -0.68 -4.54
C TYR A 217 6.30 -1.31 -5.66
N PHE A 218 7.60 -1.53 -5.41
CA PHE A 218 8.50 -2.01 -6.46
C PHE A 218 8.20 -3.45 -6.86
N LEU A 219 7.90 -4.33 -5.91
CA LEU A 219 7.56 -5.71 -6.19
C LEU A 219 6.18 -5.83 -6.83
N HIS A 220 5.19 -5.10 -6.34
CA HIS A 220 3.84 -5.07 -6.91
C HIS A 220 3.87 -4.59 -8.37
N ARG A 221 4.58 -3.48 -8.63
CA ARG A 221 4.81 -3.00 -10.01
C ARG A 221 5.56 -4.04 -10.85
N ALA A 222 6.60 -4.67 -10.32
CA ALA A 222 7.32 -5.72 -11.05
C ALA A 222 6.39 -6.89 -11.42
N MET A 223 5.50 -7.29 -10.50
CA MET A 223 4.53 -8.35 -10.74
C MET A 223 3.52 -7.99 -11.83
N HIS A 224 3.12 -6.73 -11.97
CA HIS A 224 2.26 -6.28 -13.07
C HIS A 224 2.96 -6.10 -14.41
N MET A 225 4.21 -5.62 -14.37
CA MET A 225 4.95 -5.26 -15.59
C MET A 225 5.64 -6.46 -16.22
N ASN A 226 5.91 -7.51 -15.44
CA ASN A 226 6.46 -8.76 -15.93
C ASN A 226 5.36 -9.80 -16.16
N LYS A 227 5.21 -10.26 -17.42
CA LYS A 227 4.18 -11.23 -17.81
C LYS A 227 4.22 -12.52 -16.99
N PHE A 228 5.42 -13.07 -16.73
CA PHE A 228 5.57 -14.32 -15.98
C PHE A 228 5.12 -14.14 -14.53
N LEU A 229 5.57 -13.06 -13.87
CA LEU A 229 5.20 -12.78 -12.49
C LEU A 229 3.69 -12.54 -12.36
N TYR A 230 3.09 -11.79 -13.29
CA TYR A 230 1.65 -11.56 -13.32
C TYR A 230 0.88 -12.87 -13.47
N THR A 231 1.10 -13.62 -14.54
CA THR A 231 0.27 -14.79 -14.84
C THR A 231 0.43 -15.92 -13.83
N THR A 232 1.61 -16.02 -13.21
CA THR A 232 1.91 -17.12 -12.28
C THR A 232 1.44 -16.82 -10.86
N PHE A 233 1.65 -15.58 -10.40
CA PHE A 233 1.43 -15.22 -9.00
C PHE A 233 0.28 -14.22 -8.88
N HIS A 234 0.48 -13.00 -9.39
CA HIS A 234 -0.35 -11.85 -9.06
C HIS A 234 -1.75 -11.86 -9.72
N SER A 235 -1.90 -12.56 -10.84
CA SER A 235 -3.21 -12.73 -11.49
C SER A 235 -4.22 -13.45 -10.61
N ARG A 236 -3.77 -14.22 -9.58
CA ARG A 236 -4.67 -14.81 -8.59
C ARG A 236 -5.37 -13.74 -7.77
N HIS A 237 -4.62 -12.77 -7.26
CA HIS A 237 -5.17 -11.64 -6.51
C HIS A 237 -6.24 -10.90 -7.34
N HIS A 238 -5.93 -10.61 -8.60
CA HIS A 238 -6.84 -9.95 -9.54
C HIS A 238 -8.01 -10.81 -10.04
N ARG A 239 -8.17 -12.07 -9.59
CA ARG A 239 -9.44 -12.81 -9.79
C ARG A 239 -10.54 -12.22 -8.91
N LEU A 240 -10.16 -11.56 -7.83
CA LEU A 240 -11.05 -10.74 -7.00
C LEU A 240 -11.19 -9.35 -7.63
N TYR A 241 -11.90 -9.28 -8.76
CA TYR A 241 -12.07 -8.06 -9.54
C TYR A 241 -12.76 -6.93 -8.78
N VAL A 242 -13.72 -7.28 -7.92
CA VAL A 242 -14.40 -6.38 -6.99
C VAL A 242 -13.89 -6.72 -5.60
N PRO A 243 -12.95 -5.92 -5.05
CA PRO A 243 -12.40 -6.13 -3.72
C PRO A 243 -13.48 -6.12 -2.63
N TYR A 244 -13.27 -6.93 -1.61
CA TYR A 244 -14.02 -6.90 -0.36
C TYR A 244 -13.09 -7.25 0.81
N ALA A 245 -13.47 -6.84 2.03
CA ALA A 245 -12.58 -6.78 3.18
C ALA A 245 -11.81 -8.08 3.50
N TYR A 246 -12.48 -9.23 3.65
CA TYR A 246 -11.81 -10.51 3.94
C TYR A 246 -11.10 -11.12 2.72
N GLY A 247 -11.13 -10.45 1.56
CA GLY A 247 -10.35 -10.78 0.37
C GLY A 247 -8.99 -10.07 0.31
N ALA A 248 -8.67 -9.22 1.29
CA ALA A 248 -7.46 -8.40 1.29
C ALA A 248 -6.15 -9.21 1.25
N LEU A 249 -6.13 -10.42 1.80
CA LEU A 249 -4.99 -11.35 1.75
C LEU A 249 -5.20 -12.50 0.74
N TYR A 250 -6.14 -12.36 -0.19
CA TYR A 250 -6.31 -13.34 -1.27
C TYR A 250 -5.23 -13.15 -2.33
N ASN A 251 -4.13 -13.88 -2.19
CA ASN A 251 -3.03 -13.87 -3.16
C ASN A 251 -2.36 -15.25 -3.26
N HIS A 252 -1.40 -15.38 -4.17
CA HIS A 252 -0.63 -16.61 -4.27
C HIS A 252 0.28 -16.77 -3.02
N PRO A 253 0.43 -17.94 -2.37
CA PRO A 253 1.23 -18.08 -1.15
C PRO A 253 2.66 -17.55 -1.25
N PHE A 254 3.31 -17.76 -2.40
CA PHE A 254 4.62 -17.16 -2.69
C PHE A 254 4.60 -15.63 -2.71
N GLU A 255 3.58 -15.03 -3.32
CA GLU A 255 3.41 -13.59 -3.38
C GLU A 255 3.10 -13.04 -1.99
N GLY A 256 2.16 -13.64 -1.27
CA GLY A 256 1.85 -13.24 0.09
C GLY A 256 3.06 -13.38 1.02
N PHE A 257 3.88 -14.41 0.88
CA PHE A 257 5.14 -14.50 1.60
C PHE A 257 6.08 -13.33 1.25
N LEU A 258 6.27 -13.06 -0.04
CA LEU A 258 7.26 -12.09 -0.52
C LEU A 258 6.85 -10.63 -0.29
N LEU A 259 5.60 -10.28 -0.53
CA LEU A 259 5.04 -8.94 -0.37
C LEU A 259 4.66 -8.69 1.09
N ASP A 260 3.76 -9.51 1.65
CA ASP A 260 3.09 -9.18 2.91
C ASP A 260 3.94 -9.55 4.12
N THR A 261 4.56 -10.73 4.10
CA THR A 261 5.29 -11.26 5.26
C THR A 261 6.75 -10.79 5.29
N LEU A 262 7.48 -10.97 4.19
CA LEU A 262 8.90 -10.64 4.14
C LEU A 262 9.13 -9.13 4.18
N GLY A 263 8.30 -8.35 3.46
CA GLY A 263 8.41 -6.88 3.46
C GLY A 263 8.22 -6.27 4.85
N THR A 264 7.20 -6.73 5.60
CA THR A 264 6.95 -6.26 6.97
C THR A 264 7.99 -6.79 7.96
N GLY A 265 8.50 -8.01 7.77
CA GLY A 265 9.62 -8.56 8.55
C GLY A 265 10.93 -7.78 8.36
N VAL A 266 11.26 -7.39 7.12
CA VAL A 266 12.42 -6.52 6.84
C VAL A 266 12.24 -5.15 7.48
N ALA A 267 11.04 -4.56 7.44
CA ALA A 267 10.75 -3.30 8.11
C ALA A 267 10.89 -3.37 9.64
N TYR A 268 10.44 -4.47 10.23
CA TYR A 268 10.62 -4.77 11.66
C TYR A 268 12.11 -4.77 12.04
N LEU A 269 12.92 -5.55 11.32
CA LEU A 269 14.36 -5.65 11.60
C LEU A 269 15.09 -4.33 11.32
N ALA A 270 14.80 -3.66 10.22
CA ALA A 270 15.48 -2.43 9.81
C ALA A 270 15.20 -1.24 10.74
N SER A 271 14.00 -1.19 11.33
CA SER A 271 13.63 -0.15 12.30
C SER A 271 14.17 -0.41 13.71
N GLY A 272 14.59 -1.65 14.01
CA GLY A 272 15.00 -2.04 15.35
C GLY A 272 13.90 -1.85 16.39
N MET A 273 12.64 -1.92 15.97
CA MET A 273 11.50 -1.79 16.87
C MET A 273 11.41 -3.02 17.79
N THR A 274 10.89 -2.82 18.98
CA THR A 274 10.65 -3.88 19.96
C THR A 274 9.46 -4.75 19.56
N VAL A 275 9.38 -5.96 20.13
CA VAL A 275 8.22 -6.86 19.99
C VAL A 275 6.90 -6.16 20.36
N ARG A 276 6.89 -5.28 21.38
CA ARG A 276 5.68 -4.53 21.75
C ARG A 276 5.30 -3.45 20.74
N GLN A 277 6.29 -2.81 20.11
CA GLN A 277 6.02 -1.88 19.01
C GLN A 277 5.53 -2.62 17.77
N SER A 278 6.05 -3.84 17.50
CA SER A 278 5.62 -4.64 16.36
C SER A 278 4.18 -5.13 16.49
N MET A 279 3.67 -5.37 17.71
CA MET A 279 2.25 -5.59 17.95
C MET A 279 1.39 -4.49 17.32
N TRP A 280 1.74 -3.22 17.56
CA TRP A 280 1.02 -2.08 16.99
C TRP A 280 1.26 -1.97 15.49
N PHE A 281 2.52 -2.06 15.04
CA PHE A 281 2.86 -1.90 13.64
C PHE A 281 2.19 -2.94 12.74
N PHE A 282 2.30 -4.23 13.07
CA PHE A 282 1.70 -5.30 12.27
C PHE A 282 0.17 -5.23 12.33
N THR A 283 -0.41 -4.99 13.50
CA THR A 283 -1.88 -4.88 13.64
C THR A 283 -2.42 -3.73 12.81
N MET A 284 -1.85 -2.52 12.92
CA MET A 284 -2.30 -1.36 12.16
C MET A 284 -2.05 -1.53 10.66
N SER A 285 -0.95 -2.18 10.26
CA SER A 285 -0.69 -2.52 8.85
C SER A 285 -1.76 -3.48 8.30
N THR A 286 -2.14 -4.50 9.07
CA THR A 286 -3.19 -5.45 8.68
C THR A 286 -4.55 -4.77 8.59
N ILE A 287 -4.91 -3.93 9.56
CA ILE A 287 -6.15 -3.15 9.50
C ILE A 287 -6.15 -2.28 8.25
N LYS A 288 -5.02 -1.64 7.93
CA LYS A 288 -4.89 -0.80 6.73
C LYS A 288 -5.08 -1.60 5.44
N THR A 289 -4.46 -2.77 5.32
CA THR A 289 -4.63 -3.64 4.15
C THR A 289 -6.09 -4.06 3.98
N VAL A 290 -6.79 -4.38 5.07
CA VAL A 290 -8.23 -4.72 5.03
C VAL A 290 -9.08 -3.51 4.62
N ASP A 291 -8.79 -2.32 5.16
CA ASP A 291 -9.47 -1.07 4.81
C ASP A 291 -9.30 -0.73 3.31
N ASP A 292 -8.09 -0.90 2.76
CA ASP A 292 -7.83 -0.69 1.32
C ASP A 292 -8.63 -1.63 0.40
N HIS A 293 -9.17 -2.72 0.94
CA HIS A 293 -9.99 -3.68 0.22
C HIS A 293 -11.45 -3.67 0.67
N CYS A 294 -11.85 -2.79 1.58
CA CYS A 294 -13.13 -2.94 2.27
C CYS A 294 -14.35 -2.76 1.37
N GLY A 295 -14.18 -2.13 0.20
CA GLY A 295 -15.24 -1.85 -0.76
C GLY A 295 -16.10 -0.62 -0.41
N TYR A 296 -15.69 0.16 0.59
CA TYR A 296 -16.37 1.37 1.07
C TYR A 296 -15.43 2.57 1.09
N ALA A 297 -15.96 3.73 0.70
CA ALA A 297 -15.30 5.02 0.82
C ALA A 297 -16.09 5.88 1.82
N PHE A 298 -15.86 5.66 3.12
CA PHE A 298 -16.54 6.44 4.16
C PHE A 298 -15.87 7.81 4.35
N PRO A 299 -16.64 8.91 4.42
CA PRO A 299 -16.06 10.24 4.59
C PRO A 299 -15.48 10.46 6.00
N TRP A 300 -15.72 9.55 6.94
CA TRP A 300 -15.18 9.58 8.30
C TRP A 300 -14.18 8.45 8.59
N ASP A 301 -13.72 7.71 7.58
CA ASP A 301 -12.69 6.69 7.81
C ASP A 301 -11.33 7.35 8.06
N PRO A 302 -10.77 7.27 9.28
CA PRO A 302 -9.52 7.94 9.58
C PRO A 302 -8.33 7.37 8.80
N LEU A 303 -8.35 6.09 8.41
CA LEU A 303 -7.24 5.45 7.69
C LEU A 303 -7.15 5.92 6.24
N GLN A 304 -8.31 6.13 5.61
CA GLN A 304 -8.41 6.65 4.25
C GLN A 304 -8.03 8.13 4.14
N HIS A 305 -8.05 8.87 5.26
CA HIS A 305 -7.64 10.29 5.32
C HIS A 305 -6.21 10.51 5.81
N LEU A 306 -5.72 9.64 6.70
CA LEU A 306 -4.35 9.73 7.23
C LEU A 306 -3.30 9.33 6.19
N THR A 307 -3.68 8.45 5.28
CA THR A 307 -2.79 7.88 4.27
C THR A 307 -3.34 8.16 2.88
N SER A 308 -2.47 8.22 1.87
CA SER A 308 -2.92 8.62 0.54
C SER A 308 -3.38 7.45 -0.34
N ASN A 309 -3.08 6.21 0.05
CA ASN A 309 -3.72 5.01 -0.49
C ASN A 309 -5.01 4.74 0.29
N ASN A 310 -6.08 4.35 -0.40
CA ASN A 310 -7.38 4.05 0.19
C ASN A 310 -8.17 3.08 -0.70
N ALA A 311 -9.35 2.67 -0.25
CA ALA A 311 -10.23 1.74 -0.96
C ALA A 311 -10.51 2.15 -2.42
N GLY A 312 -10.79 3.43 -2.68
CA GLY A 312 -11.05 3.91 -4.05
C GLY A 312 -9.81 3.89 -4.93
N TYR A 313 -8.65 4.27 -4.39
CA TYR A 313 -7.37 4.21 -5.10
C TYR A 313 -7.00 2.79 -5.51
N HIS A 314 -7.14 1.85 -4.58
CA HIS A 314 -6.81 0.45 -4.79
C HIS A 314 -7.86 -0.25 -5.66
N ASP A 315 -9.15 0.11 -5.54
CA ASP A 315 -10.18 -0.43 -6.42
C ASP A 315 -9.88 -0.15 -7.90
N VAL A 316 -9.51 1.09 -8.25
CA VAL A 316 -9.10 1.46 -9.61
C VAL A 316 -8.02 0.52 -10.15
N HIS A 317 -7.08 0.10 -9.31
CA HIS A 317 -6.02 -0.83 -9.67
C HIS A 317 -6.56 -2.24 -10.02
N HIS A 318 -7.56 -2.75 -9.28
CA HIS A 318 -8.22 -4.02 -9.59
C HIS A 318 -9.04 -3.99 -10.89
N GLN A 319 -9.45 -2.79 -11.32
CA GLN A 319 -10.17 -2.65 -12.58
C GLN A 319 -9.26 -2.95 -13.78
N SER A 320 -9.77 -3.70 -14.75
CA SER A 320 -9.06 -4.07 -15.99
C SER A 320 -8.47 -2.87 -16.77
N TRP A 321 -9.04 -1.68 -16.60
CA TRP A 321 -8.53 -0.44 -17.21
C TRP A 321 -7.50 0.29 -16.36
N GLY A 322 -7.43 0.07 -15.04
CA GLY A 322 -6.46 0.65 -14.12
C GLY A 322 -5.35 -0.31 -13.65
N ILE A 323 -5.38 -1.57 -14.08
CA ILE A 323 -4.44 -2.66 -13.72
C ILE A 323 -2.94 -2.40 -13.97
N LYS A 324 -2.58 -1.31 -14.65
CA LYS A 324 -1.17 -0.90 -14.86
C LYS A 324 -0.85 0.45 -14.22
N THR A 325 -1.65 0.84 -13.24
CA THR A 325 -1.52 2.07 -12.48
C THR A 325 -1.75 1.78 -10.99
N ASN A 326 -1.45 2.75 -10.13
CA ASN A 326 -1.76 2.69 -8.70
C ASN A 326 -1.13 1.47 -7.98
N PHE A 327 0.18 1.29 -8.11
CA PHE A 327 0.89 0.14 -7.52
C PHE A 327 1.21 0.30 -6.01
N SER A 328 1.15 1.52 -5.49
CA SER A 328 1.46 1.85 -4.11
C SER A 328 0.46 1.23 -3.14
N GLN A 329 0.99 0.46 -2.21
CA GLN A 329 0.28 -0.10 -1.07
C GLN A 329 1.29 -0.34 0.07
N PRO A 330 0.87 -0.38 1.34
CA PRO A 330 -0.48 -0.10 1.81
C PRO A 330 -0.70 1.35 2.24
N PHE A 331 0.33 2.16 2.50
CA PHE A 331 0.14 3.49 3.12
C PHE A 331 0.11 4.63 2.10
N PHE A 332 1.25 4.95 1.46
CA PHE A 332 1.37 6.18 0.69
C PHE A 332 1.62 5.95 -0.81
N THR A 333 1.08 6.86 -1.61
CA THR A 333 1.07 6.82 -3.09
C THR A 333 2.19 7.65 -3.73
N PHE A 334 3.19 8.04 -2.95
CA PHE A 334 4.24 8.94 -3.43
C PHE A 334 5.12 8.29 -4.51
N TRP A 335 5.31 6.97 -4.47
CA TRP A 335 6.05 6.25 -5.51
C TRP A 335 5.34 6.30 -6.86
N ASP A 336 4.02 6.11 -6.88
CA ASP A 336 3.23 6.28 -8.10
C ASP A 336 3.27 7.71 -8.64
N GLY A 337 3.30 8.70 -7.76
CA GLY A 337 3.49 10.11 -8.14
C GLY A 337 4.87 10.38 -8.72
N LEU A 338 5.93 9.90 -8.06
CA LEU A 338 7.32 10.10 -8.45
C LEU A 338 7.66 9.41 -9.78
N LEU A 339 7.10 8.23 -10.02
CA LEU A 339 7.42 7.40 -11.18
C LEU A 339 6.36 7.44 -12.28
N GLY A 340 5.34 8.31 -12.13
CA GLY A 340 4.33 8.54 -13.14
C GLY A 340 3.44 7.33 -13.42
N THR A 341 3.13 6.53 -12.39
CA THR A 341 2.27 5.35 -12.49
C THR A 341 0.94 5.51 -11.76
N LYS A 342 0.65 6.70 -11.23
CA LYS A 342 -0.68 7.04 -10.72
C LYS A 342 -1.70 7.08 -11.86
N TRP A 343 -2.92 6.62 -11.61
CA TRP A 343 -4.04 6.73 -12.53
C TRP A 343 -4.31 8.20 -12.88
N VAL A 344 -4.44 8.48 -14.17
CA VAL A 344 -4.71 9.83 -14.73
C VAL A 344 -5.94 9.87 -15.64
N GLY A 345 -6.72 8.79 -15.71
CA GLY A 345 -7.83 8.66 -16.66
C GLY A 345 -9.13 9.34 -16.22
N GLY A 346 -9.06 10.38 -15.38
CA GLY A 346 -10.20 11.18 -14.96
C GLY A 346 -11.16 10.46 -13.99
N ASP A 347 -12.36 11.01 -13.87
CA ASP A 347 -13.46 10.46 -13.08
C ASP A 347 -13.85 9.07 -13.60
N VAL A 348 -14.04 8.14 -12.66
CA VAL A 348 -14.34 6.73 -12.91
C VAL A 348 -15.83 6.41 -12.72
N SER A 349 -16.61 7.40 -12.30
CA SER A 349 -17.98 7.21 -11.84
C SER A 349 -18.91 6.64 -12.92
N ALA A 350 -18.85 7.09 -14.18
CA ALA A 350 -19.70 6.49 -15.21
C ALA A 350 -19.18 5.12 -15.70
N ARG A 351 -17.87 4.84 -15.57
CA ARG A 351 -17.36 3.47 -15.76
C ARG A 351 -18.00 2.53 -14.74
N TYR A 352 -18.11 2.96 -13.49
CA TYR A 352 -18.82 2.22 -12.45
C TYR A 352 -20.34 2.17 -12.71
N GLU A 353 -20.99 3.25 -13.14
CA GLU A 353 -22.42 3.23 -13.48
C GLU A 353 -22.74 2.19 -14.56
N ARG A 354 -21.96 2.18 -15.64
CA ARG A 354 -22.09 1.20 -16.73
C ARG A 354 -21.87 -0.22 -16.23
N ALA A 355 -20.84 -0.43 -15.40
CA ALA A 355 -20.53 -1.70 -14.78
C ALA A 355 -21.69 -2.23 -13.93
N ARG A 356 -22.29 -1.38 -13.09
CA ARG A 356 -23.46 -1.68 -12.25
C ARG A 356 -24.66 -2.11 -13.08
N ILE A 357 -25.01 -1.34 -14.10
CA ILE A 357 -26.15 -1.65 -14.99
C ILE A 357 -25.91 -2.97 -15.72
N ALA A 358 -24.70 -3.20 -16.22
CA ALA A 358 -24.37 -4.44 -16.92
C ALA A 358 -24.42 -5.67 -16.00
N ALA A 359 -23.95 -5.55 -14.76
CA ALA A 359 -24.00 -6.62 -13.78
C ALA A 359 -25.45 -6.95 -13.37
N GLN A 360 -26.27 -5.92 -13.10
CA GLN A 360 -27.68 -6.12 -12.76
C GLN A 360 -28.45 -6.80 -13.88
N LYS A 361 -28.25 -6.38 -15.14
CA LYS A 361 -28.88 -7.03 -16.30
C LYS A 361 -28.55 -8.52 -16.39
N LYS A 362 -27.32 -8.92 -16.03
CA LYS A 362 -26.93 -10.33 -15.98
C LYS A 362 -27.65 -11.09 -14.87
N VAL A 363 -27.76 -10.50 -13.68
CA VAL A 363 -28.54 -11.08 -12.57
C VAL A 363 -30.00 -11.27 -12.96
N ASP A 364 -30.62 -10.24 -13.53
CA ASP A 364 -32.04 -10.28 -13.94
C ASP A 364 -32.28 -11.32 -15.06
N ALA A 365 -31.34 -11.45 -16.01
CA ALA A 365 -31.39 -12.47 -17.06
C ALA A 365 -31.26 -13.89 -16.48
N ASP A 366 -30.36 -14.11 -15.51
CA ASP A 366 -30.20 -15.41 -14.86
C ASP A 366 -31.45 -15.80 -14.06
N ALA A 367 -32.06 -14.85 -13.34
CA ALA A 367 -33.32 -15.07 -12.63
C ALA A 367 -34.48 -15.39 -13.59
N SER A 368 -34.56 -14.66 -14.71
CA SER A 368 -35.55 -14.89 -15.76
C SER A 368 -35.37 -16.26 -16.42
N SER A 369 -34.14 -16.65 -16.76
CA SER A 369 -33.85 -17.96 -17.35
C SER A 369 -34.16 -19.12 -16.40
N SER A 370 -33.87 -18.97 -15.09
CA SER A 370 -34.18 -19.96 -14.06
C SER A 370 -35.69 -20.13 -13.84
N SER A 371 -36.48 -19.07 -14.08
CA SER A 371 -37.94 -19.12 -14.03
C SER A 371 -38.59 -19.84 -15.23
N VAL A 372 -37.89 -19.89 -16.37
CA VAL A 372 -38.38 -20.53 -17.61
C VAL A 372 -38.11 -22.05 -17.59
N THR A 373 -37.05 -22.50 -16.92
CA THR A 373 -36.70 -23.93 -16.76
C THR A 373 -37.51 -24.69 -15.71
N ALA A 374 -38.47 -24.04 -15.02
CA ALA A 374 -39.43 -24.69 -14.13
C ALA A 374 -40.57 -25.43 -14.87
N SER A 375 -40.52 -25.46 -16.21
CA SER A 375 -41.36 -26.30 -17.06
C SER A 375 -40.60 -27.57 -17.45
N THR A 376 -41.22 -28.73 -17.24
CA THR A 376 -40.72 -30.11 -17.45
C THR A 376 -39.84 -30.28 -18.71
N PRO A 377 -38.72 -31.02 -18.64
CA PRO A 377 -37.78 -31.14 -19.74
C PRO A 377 -38.29 -32.11 -20.82
N SER A 378 -38.31 -31.66 -22.07
CA SER A 378 -38.17 -32.54 -23.23
C SER A 378 -36.77 -32.33 -23.81
N GLU A 379 -36.13 -33.47 -24.09
CA GLU A 379 -34.76 -33.67 -24.53
C GLU A 379 -34.22 -32.64 -25.54
N SER A 380 -33.08 -32.04 -25.20
CA SER A 380 -32.04 -31.76 -26.18
C SER A 380 -30.68 -31.70 -25.50
N THR A 381 -29.92 -32.78 -25.64
CA THR A 381 -28.49 -32.84 -25.37
C THR A 381 -27.75 -31.98 -26.39
N ASN A 382 -27.01 -30.98 -25.92
CA ASN A 382 -25.92 -30.39 -26.69
C ASN A 382 -24.74 -30.13 -25.74
N PRO A 383 -23.72 -31.01 -25.69
CA PRO A 383 -22.57 -30.85 -24.82
C PRO A 383 -21.51 -30.04 -25.58
N ASN A 384 -21.63 -28.71 -25.56
CA ASN A 384 -20.55 -27.80 -25.90
C ASN A 384 -20.92 -26.39 -25.43
N ASP A 385 -20.59 -26.06 -24.17
CA ASP A 385 -19.91 -24.78 -23.93
C ASP A 385 -19.19 -24.80 -22.57
N ASN A 386 -17.86 -24.88 -22.64
CA ASN A 386 -16.92 -24.80 -21.52
C ASN A 386 -16.78 -23.34 -21.03
N LEU A 387 -17.76 -22.82 -20.29
CA LEU A 387 -17.67 -21.49 -19.68
C LEU A 387 -18.25 -21.42 -18.25
N ARG A 388 -17.87 -22.35 -17.36
CA ARG A 388 -17.98 -22.15 -15.90
C ARG A 388 -16.82 -22.89 -15.20
N PRO A 389 -15.78 -22.22 -14.68
CA PRO A 389 -14.63 -22.91 -14.12
C PRO A 389 -14.85 -23.49 -12.71
N TYR A 390 -16.07 -23.50 -12.17
CA TYR A 390 -16.32 -23.87 -10.76
C TYR A 390 -17.46 -24.89 -10.53
N GLN A 391 -17.98 -25.53 -11.58
CA GLN A 391 -18.99 -26.59 -11.37
C GLN A 391 -18.40 -27.89 -10.81
N ASP A 392 -17.12 -28.17 -11.10
CA ASP A 392 -16.48 -29.44 -10.71
C ASP A 392 -15.95 -29.48 -9.27
N GLU A 393 -15.85 -28.33 -8.59
CA GLU A 393 -15.42 -28.27 -7.18
C GLU A 393 -16.61 -28.18 -6.21
N ALA A 394 -17.73 -27.59 -6.62
CA ALA A 394 -18.99 -27.58 -5.87
C ALA A 394 -19.63 -28.98 -5.78
N SER A 395 -19.38 -29.85 -6.77
CA SER A 395 -19.84 -31.24 -6.77
C SER A 395 -19.13 -32.12 -5.73
N ASN A 396 -17.92 -31.73 -5.32
CA ASN A 396 -17.10 -32.43 -4.32
C ASN A 396 -17.23 -31.85 -2.90
N ALA A 397 -18.03 -30.81 -2.70
CA ALA A 397 -18.24 -30.18 -1.41
C ALA A 397 -19.16 -31.02 -0.48
N THR A 398 -18.77 -31.15 0.79
CA THR A 398 -19.59 -31.79 1.83
C THR A 398 -20.95 -31.08 1.98
N PRO A 399 -22.02 -31.77 2.43
CA PRO A 399 -23.35 -31.17 2.59
C PRO A 399 -23.36 -29.90 3.46
N SER A 400 -22.48 -29.84 4.47
CA SER A 400 -22.29 -28.66 5.31
C SER A 400 -21.64 -27.49 4.57
N ALA A 401 -20.67 -27.75 3.68
CA ALA A 401 -20.05 -26.73 2.85
C ALA A 401 -21.02 -26.16 1.82
N ARG A 402 -21.88 -27.01 1.22
CA ARG A 402 -22.96 -26.56 0.32
C ARG A 402 -24.00 -25.69 1.02
N SER A 403 -24.38 -26.06 2.23
CA SER A 403 -25.33 -25.27 3.04
C SER A 403 -24.75 -23.91 3.44
N ALA A 404 -23.46 -23.86 3.78
CA ALA A 404 -22.74 -22.61 4.03
C ALA A 404 -22.60 -21.74 2.76
N GLN A 405 -22.45 -22.35 1.59
CA GLN A 405 -22.37 -21.65 0.30
C GLN A 405 -23.68 -20.94 -0.07
N THR A 406 -24.83 -21.58 0.12
CA THR A 406 -26.15 -20.95 -0.10
C THR A 406 -26.45 -19.80 0.87
N VAL A 407 -25.88 -19.82 2.08
CA VAL A 407 -26.02 -18.74 3.08
C VAL A 407 -25.04 -17.59 2.80
N THR A 408 -24.06 -17.77 1.92
CA THR A 408 -22.99 -16.81 1.64
C THR A 408 -23.04 -16.23 0.23
N GLU A 409 -24.07 -16.48 -0.58
CA GLU A 409 -24.22 -15.73 -1.83
C GLU A 409 -24.90 -14.37 -1.57
N PRO A 410 -24.27 -13.24 -1.98
CA PRO A 410 -24.85 -11.92 -1.74
C PRO A 410 -26.18 -11.78 -2.50
N HIS A 411 -27.25 -11.45 -1.76
CA HIS A 411 -28.58 -11.26 -2.33
C HIS A 411 -28.72 -9.85 -2.91
N ALA A 412 -28.93 -9.73 -4.23
CA ALA A 412 -29.20 -8.45 -4.90
C ALA A 412 -30.72 -8.28 -5.14
N PRO A 413 -31.41 -7.35 -4.45
CA PRO A 413 -32.82 -7.07 -4.70
C PRO A 413 -33.05 -6.47 -6.10
N PRO A 414 -34.13 -6.84 -6.81
CA PRO A 414 -34.41 -6.32 -8.14
C PRO A 414 -34.63 -4.79 -8.15
N GLY A 415 -34.06 -4.09 -9.13
CA GLY A 415 -34.25 -2.63 -9.35
C GLY A 415 -33.34 -1.70 -8.53
N LYS A 416 -32.61 -2.22 -7.54
CA LYS A 416 -31.77 -1.43 -6.62
C LYS A 416 -30.53 -0.80 -7.28
N ALA A 417 -29.92 -1.49 -8.24
CA ALA A 417 -28.76 -0.97 -8.97
C ALA A 417 -29.10 0.27 -9.81
N ALA A 418 -30.34 0.38 -10.32
CA ALA A 418 -30.80 1.58 -11.03
C ALA A 418 -30.96 2.77 -10.08
N GLN A 419 -31.44 2.55 -8.85
CA GLN A 419 -31.54 3.60 -7.83
C GLN A 419 -30.17 4.05 -7.32
N GLN A 420 -29.23 3.11 -7.11
CA GLN A 420 -27.85 3.45 -6.75
C GLN A 420 -27.10 4.15 -7.91
N ALA A 421 -27.32 3.75 -9.16
CA ALA A 421 -26.80 4.45 -10.34
C ALA A 421 -27.31 5.89 -10.41
N LEU A 422 -28.62 6.11 -10.17
CA LEU A 422 -29.21 7.43 -10.11
C LEU A 422 -28.66 8.28 -8.94
N GLY A 423 -28.45 7.67 -7.76
CA GLY A 423 -27.85 8.34 -6.61
C GLY A 423 -26.41 8.79 -6.85
N SER A 424 -25.57 7.91 -7.41
CA SER A 424 -24.20 8.28 -7.78
C SER A 424 -24.16 9.33 -8.89
N ARG A 425 -25.06 9.25 -9.87
CA ARG A 425 -25.19 10.26 -10.93
C ARG A 425 -25.59 11.63 -10.36
N GLN A 426 -26.50 11.66 -9.39
CA GLN A 426 -26.90 12.89 -8.72
C GLN A 426 -25.72 13.49 -7.94
N GLN A 427 -24.93 12.66 -7.26
CA GLN A 427 -23.73 13.10 -6.54
C GLN A 427 -22.67 13.76 -7.44
N ILE A 428 -22.48 13.27 -8.67
CA ILE A 428 -21.57 13.87 -9.67
C ILE A 428 -22.11 15.22 -10.18
N LEU A 429 -23.43 15.33 -10.36
CA LEU A 429 -24.08 16.57 -10.78
C LEU A 429 -24.04 17.64 -9.67
N ASP A 430 -24.02 17.21 -8.42
CA ASP A 430 -23.96 18.07 -7.24
C ASP A 430 -22.51 18.52 -6.90
N ASP A 431 -21.49 17.80 -7.38
CA ASP A 431 -20.08 18.19 -7.30
C ASP A 431 -19.72 19.23 -8.38
N ARG A 432 -19.82 20.51 -7.99
CA ARG A 432 -19.56 21.66 -8.87
C ARG A 432 -18.08 21.87 -9.19
N ASP A 433 -17.17 21.33 -8.38
CA ASP A 433 -15.73 21.55 -8.52
C ASP A 433 -15.08 20.52 -9.47
N ALA A 434 -15.69 19.34 -9.62
CA ALA A 434 -15.23 18.27 -10.51
C ALA A 434 -15.69 18.38 -11.98
N GLY A 435 -16.54 19.36 -12.33
CA GLY A 435 -16.96 19.60 -13.72
C GLY A 435 -17.91 18.54 -14.31
N GLY A 436 -18.83 18.00 -13.51
CA GLY A 436 -19.66 16.82 -13.82
C GLY A 436 -20.39 16.81 -15.18
N VAL A 437 -20.77 17.96 -15.75
CA VAL A 437 -21.40 18.03 -17.08
C VAL A 437 -20.41 17.77 -18.22
N ALA A 438 -19.17 18.25 -18.09
CA ALA A 438 -18.11 18.03 -19.08
C ALA A 438 -17.66 16.57 -19.10
N VAL A 439 -17.60 15.94 -17.93
CA VAL A 439 -17.30 14.52 -17.73
C VAL A 439 -18.30 13.62 -18.46
N LEU A 440 -19.61 13.84 -18.24
CA LEU A 440 -20.66 13.07 -18.91
C LEU A 440 -20.63 13.23 -20.45
N ALA A 441 -20.18 14.38 -20.96
CA ALA A 441 -20.07 14.64 -22.38
C ALA A 441 -18.86 13.95 -23.03
N GLU A 442 -17.68 13.98 -22.37
CA GLU A 442 -16.47 13.30 -22.83
C GLU A 442 -16.69 11.79 -22.90
N GLU A 443 -17.35 11.22 -21.90
CA GLU A 443 -17.64 9.79 -21.84
C GLU A 443 -18.70 9.33 -22.85
N SER A 444 -19.68 10.18 -23.17
CA SER A 444 -20.64 9.92 -24.26
C SER A 444 -19.93 9.88 -25.61
N ALA A 445 -18.91 10.70 -25.80
CA ALA A 445 -18.07 10.68 -27.00
C ALA A 445 -17.18 9.42 -27.06
N GLU A 446 -16.61 8.98 -25.94
CA GLU A 446 -15.87 7.71 -25.86
C GLU A 446 -16.77 6.51 -26.14
N GLU A 447 -18.01 6.51 -25.63
CA GLU A 447 -19.00 5.46 -25.86
C GLU A 447 -19.39 5.34 -27.32
N MET A 448 -19.68 6.46 -27.99
CA MET A 448 -19.93 6.47 -29.43
C MET A 448 -18.73 5.90 -30.22
N LYS A 449 -17.51 6.18 -29.77
CA LYS A 449 -16.29 5.68 -30.41
C LYS A 449 -16.10 4.18 -30.19
N ALA A 450 -16.39 3.68 -29.00
CA ALA A 450 -16.33 2.25 -28.66
C ALA A 450 -17.41 1.45 -29.39
N GLN A 451 -18.66 1.94 -29.39
CA GLN A 451 -19.76 1.33 -30.13
C GLN A 451 -19.46 1.26 -31.64
N ARG A 452 -18.91 2.33 -32.23
CA ARG A 452 -18.48 2.33 -33.65
C ARG A 452 -17.43 1.25 -33.94
N LYS A 453 -16.44 1.06 -33.05
CA LYS A 453 -15.43 0.00 -33.20
C LYS A 453 -16.04 -1.40 -33.09
N LEU A 454 -16.96 -1.60 -32.16
CA LEU A 454 -17.64 -2.88 -31.97
C LEU A 454 -18.54 -3.22 -33.15
N HIS A 455 -19.25 -2.23 -33.68
CA HIS A 455 -20.05 -2.35 -34.91
C HIS A 455 -19.18 -2.69 -36.12
N GLN A 456 -17.99 -2.07 -36.25
CA GLN A 456 -17.03 -2.40 -37.30
C GLN A 456 -16.49 -3.83 -37.17
N GLN A 457 -16.19 -4.30 -35.95
CA GLN A 457 -15.76 -5.68 -35.73
C GLN A 457 -16.86 -6.70 -36.04
N GLN A 458 -18.10 -6.43 -35.65
CA GLN A 458 -19.25 -7.28 -35.97
C GLN A 458 -19.53 -7.30 -37.48
N GLN A 459 -19.49 -6.14 -38.16
CA GLN A 459 -19.61 -6.09 -39.63
C GLN A 459 -18.50 -6.86 -40.33
N SER A 460 -17.26 -6.80 -39.80
CA SER A 460 -16.13 -7.57 -40.33
C SER A 460 -16.30 -9.08 -40.16
N GLN A 461 -16.85 -9.52 -39.02
CA GLN A 461 -17.17 -10.93 -38.77
C GLN A 461 -18.32 -11.44 -39.64
N VAL A 462 -19.35 -10.62 -39.86
CA VAL A 462 -20.48 -10.94 -40.75
C VAL A 462 -20.02 -11.00 -42.21
N GLN A 463 -19.12 -10.11 -42.65
CA GLN A 463 -18.52 -10.18 -43.99
C GLN A 463 -17.63 -11.43 -44.18
N ALA A 464 -16.97 -11.91 -43.12
CA ALA A 464 -16.16 -13.12 -43.16
C ALA A 464 -16.99 -14.42 -43.15
N SER A 465 -18.26 -14.36 -42.77
CA SER A 465 -19.16 -15.52 -42.65
C SER A 465 -20.23 -15.60 -43.74
N GLN A 466 -20.24 -14.68 -44.71
CA GLN A 466 -21.05 -14.85 -45.93
C GLN A 466 -20.43 -15.91 -46.86
N PRO A 467 -21.24 -16.82 -47.44
CA PRO A 467 -20.73 -17.84 -48.36
C PRO A 467 -20.18 -17.17 -49.62
N GLN A 468 -18.87 -17.25 -49.82
CA GLN A 468 -18.21 -16.74 -51.02
C GLN A 468 -18.59 -17.62 -52.23
N THR A 469 -19.07 -17.00 -53.30
CA THR A 469 -19.22 -17.69 -54.59
C THR A 469 -17.87 -18.19 -55.11
N PRO A 470 -17.80 -19.32 -55.83
CA PRO A 470 -16.55 -19.95 -56.31
C PRO A 470 -15.60 -18.98 -57.03
N THR A 471 -16.15 -17.96 -57.69
CA THR A 471 -15.42 -16.92 -58.42
C THR A 471 -14.63 -15.97 -57.52
N GLN A 472 -15.10 -15.71 -56.30
CA GLN A 472 -14.42 -14.82 -55.33
C GLN A 472 -13.24 -15.53 -54.65
N GLN A 473 -13.35 -16.83 -54.43
CA GLN A 473 -12.31 -17.66 -53.84
C GLN A 473 -11.09 -17.82 -54.78
N GLN A 474 -11.33 -17.86 -56.10
CA GLN A 474 -10.25 -17.86 -57.10
C GLN A 474 -9.47 -16.53 -57.16
N GLN A 475 -10.14 -15.38 -57.01
CA GLN A 475 -9.46 -14.08 -57.02
C GLN A 475 -8.61 -13.85 -55.75
N GLN A 476 -9.08 -14.29 -54.58
CA GLN A 476 -8.29 -14.21 -53.34
C GLN A 476 -7.07 -15.15 -53.36
N ASN A 477 -7.20 -16.36 -53.91
CA ASN A 477 -6.05 -17.26 -54.07
C ASN A 477 -5.01 -16.71 -55.06
N GLN A 478 -5.42 -16.04 -56.14
CA GLN A 478 -4.47 -15.38 -57.06
C GLN A 478 -3.76 -14.18 -56.41
N GLN A 479 -4.41 -13.42 -55.54
CA GLN A 479 -3.77 -12.32 -54.80
C GLN A 479 -2.82 -12.80 -53.69
N SER A 480 -3.16 -13.88 -53.00
CA SER A 480 -2.30 -14.54 -52.01
C SER A 480 -1.01 -15.10 -52.63
N LEU A 481 -1.14 -15.76 -53.80
CA LEU A 481 0.00 -16.29 -54.55
C LEU A 481 0.93 -15.18 -55.06
N ARG A 482 0.39 -14.01 -55.45
CA ARG A 482 1.20 -12.83 -55.83
C ARG A 482 1.99 -12.21 -54.67
N ARG A 483 1.52 -12.33 -53.42
CA ARG A 483 2.26 -11.84 -52.24
C ARG A 483 3.33 -12.83 -51.76
N SER A 484 3.16 -14.12 -51.99
CA SER A 484 4.09 -15.18 -51.57
C SER A 484 5.37 -15.25 -52.42
N SER A 485 5.31 -14.89 -53.71
CA SER A 485 6.48 -14.99 -54.63
C SER A 485 7.58 -13.94 -54.42
N ARG A 486 7.53 -13.09 -53.38
CA ARG A 486 8.57 -12.07 -53.10
C ARG A 486 9.36 -12.33 -51.81
N LYS A 487 9.65 -13.59 -51.48
CA LYS A 487 10.53 -13.93 -50.35
C LYS A 487 11.34 -15.22 -50.53
N ARG A 488 12.47 -15.11 -51.24
CA ARG A 488 13.70 -15.93 -51.17
C ARG A 488 14.68 -15.30 -52.17
N THR A 489 15.92 -14.95 -51.87
CA THR A 489 17.03 -15.58 -51.12
C THR A 489 17.92 -14.46 -50.54
N THR A 490 18.61 -14.60 -49.40
CA THR A 490 19.99 -15.11 -49.32
C THR A 490 20.35 -15.59 -47.90
N SER A 491 20.97 -16.76 -47.80
CA SER A 491 21.69 -17.25 -46.62
C SER A 491 23.19 -17.02 -46.76
N SER A 492 23.82 -16.40 -45.77
CA SER A 492 25.24 -16.58 -45.44
C SER A 492 25.50 -16.02 -44.04
N GLY A 493 26.30 -16.74 -43.25
CA GLY A 493 26.41 -16.57 -41.81
C GLY A 493 27.31 -15.43 -41.33
N LEU A 494 27.36 -15.34 -39.99
CA LEU A 494 28.51 -14.92 -39.19
C LEU A 494 29.35 -13.75 -39.73
N LYS A 495 28.90 -12.52 -39.48
CA LYS A 495 29.76 -11.36 -39.18
C LYS A 495 28.90 -10.18 -38.75
N GLY A 496 29.19 -9.59 -37.60
CA GLY A 496 28.58 -8.31 -37.19
C GLY A 496 28.25 -8.17 -35.71
N PHE A 497 28.98 -8.82 -34.80
CA PHE A 497 28.93 -8.51 -33.37
C PHE A 497 30.00 -7.46 -32.97
N ALA A 498 30.36 -6.55 -33.87
CA ALA A 498 31.50 -5.65 -33.66
C ALA A 498 31.30 -4.20 -34.12
N ASP A 499 30.07 -3.74 -34.37
CA ASP A 499 29.82 -2.32 -34.66
C ASP A 499 28.49 -1.86 -34.06
N ARG A 500 28.49 -1.55 -32.76
CA ARG A 500 27.61 -0.56 -32.11
C ARG A 500 28.01 -0.35 -30.64
N MET A 501 29.26 0.05 -30.46
CA MET A 501 29.72 0.83 -29.31
C MET A 501 30.43 2.03 -29.92
N GLY A 502 29.79 3.19 -29.92
CA GLY A 502 30.36 4.41 -30.48
C GLY A 502 29.32 5.51 -30.66
N GLU A 503 29.43 6.53 -29.81
CA GLU A 503 29.06 7.92 -30.08
C GLU A 503 27.60 8.35 -29.87
N SER A 504 27.34 8.52 -28.57
CA SER A 504 26.80 9.72 -27.93
C SER A 504 27.23 11.09 -28.55
N LEU A 505 26.33 12.10 -28.41
CA LEU A 505 26.57 13.56 -28.29
C LEU A 505 26.31 14.51 -29.49
N HIS A 506 25.51 15.54 -29.13
CA HIS A 506 25.51 16.95 -29.57
C HIS A 506 24.86 17.38 -30.90
N GLY A 507 23.78 18.17 -30.75
CA GLY A 507 23.79 19.59 -31.10
C GLY A 507 23.60 19.96 -32.57
N LYS A 508 22.46 20.60 -32.90
CA LYS A 508 22.32 21.44 -34.10
C LYS A 508 21.52 22.72 -33.82
N SER A 509 22.26 23.80 -33.51
CA SER A 509 22.12 25.10 -34.20
C SER A 509 23.34 25.18 -35.14
N SER A 510 23.46 25.93 -36.22
CA SER A 510 22.82 27.04 -36.94
C SER A 510 23.51 27.02 -38.34
N GLY A 511 23.14 27.66 -39.45
CA GLY A 511 22.16 28.65 -39.87
C GLY A 511 22.46 28.94 -41.36
N VAL A 512 21.60 29.68 -42.08
CA VAL A 512 21.98 30.39 -43.31
C VAL A 512 21.22 31.72 -43.37
N LEU A 513 21.98 32.75 -43.73
CA LEU A 513 21.68 34.16 -43.85
C LEU A 513 20.61 34.48 -44.92
N GLY A 514 19.73 35.42 -44.59
CA GLY A 514 18.92 36.18 -45.55
C GLY A 514 18.95 37.65 -45.16
N VAL A 515 19.76 38.43 -45.87
CA VAL A 515 19.78 39.89 -45.83
C VAL A 515 18.54 40.38 -46.56
N ASP A 516 17.74 41.24 -45.93
CA ASP A 516 17.01 42.24 -46.68
C ASP A 516 16.94 43.56 -45.91
N SER A 517 17.30 44.60 -46.64
CA SER A 517 17.37 45.99 -46.22
C SER A 517 16.19 46.74 -46.80
N ARG A 518 15.51 47.57 -45.99
CA ARG A 518 15.26 49.01 -46.22
C ARG A 518 13.97 49.50 -45.53
N ARG A 519 14.19 50.63 -44.84
CA ARG A 519 13.30 51.73 -44.45
C ARG A 519 12.32 51.52 -43.30
#